data_AF-A0A3D5SAH5-F1
#
_entry.id   AF-A0A3D5SAH5-F1
#
_cell.length_a   1.000
_cell.length_b   1.000
_cell.length_c   1.000
_cell.angle_alpha   90.00
_cell.angle_beta   90.00
_cell.angle_gamma   90.00
#
_symmetry.space_group_name_H-M   'P 1'
#
loop_
_entity.id
_entity.type
_entity.pdbx_description
1 polymer ?
#
loop_
_entity_poly.entity_id
_entity_poly.type
_entity_poly.pdbx_seq_one_letter_code
_entity_poly.pdbx_strand_id
1 'polypeptide(L)'
;MSKYGLYAPFLKQHQLTEAYLVQAEQWFAPLVNETLSLLSAAPEKTLVIGINGCQGSGKSTLANYLRTTLVLAHNVESICVSLDDFYLTKNDR
;
A
#
# COMPACT_ATOMS: atom_id res chain seq x y z
N MET A 1 -2.18 -12.94 -17.19
CA MET A 1 -2.54 -13.20 -15.78
C MET A 1 -3.71 -12.29 -15.44
N SER A 2 -4.85 -12.81 -14.98
CA SER A 2 -5.99 -11.95 -14.63
C SER A 2 -5.61 -11.01 -13.48
N LYS A 3 -6.11 -9.76 -13.50
CA LYS A 3 -5.92 -8.80 -12.40
C LYS A 3 -6.26 -9.43 -11.04
N TYR A 4 -7.29 -10.28 -11.00
CA TYR A 4 -7.64 -11.05 -9.81
C TYR A 4 -6.49 -11.88 -9.24
N GLY A 5 -5.80 -12.64 -10.10
CA GLY A 5 -4.71 -13.52 -9.67
C GLY A 5 -3.53 -12.75 -9.05
N LEU A 6 -3.32 -11.51 -9.49
CA LEU A 6 -2.28 -10.64 -8.96
C LEU A 6 -2.57 -10.20 -7.51
N TYR A 7 -3.83 -9.85 -7.22
CA TYR A 7 -4.24 -9.31 -5.92
C TYR A 7 -4.84 -10.35 -4.96
N ALA A 8 -4.96 -11.62 -5.37
CA ALA A 8 -5.59 -12.66 -4.55
C ALA A 8 -4.99 -12.79 -3.13
N PRO A 9 -3.66 -12.75 -2.91
CA PRO A 9 -3.09 -12.78 -1.56
C PRO A 9 -3.50 -11.55 -0.73
N PHE A 10 -3.47 -10.37 -1.33
CA PHE A 10 -3.89 -9.11 -0.70
C PHE A 10 -5.36 -9.15 -0.29
N LEU A 11 -6.24 -9.56 -1.20
CA LEU A 11 -7.68 -9.69 -0.93
C LEU A 11 -7.95 -10.67 0.22
N LYS A 12 -7.28 -11.83 0.20
CA LYS A 12 -7.42 -12.85 1.25
C LYS A 12 -6.92 -12.33 2.60
N GLN A 13 -5.75 -11.69 2.65
CA GLN A 13 -5.16 -11.16 3.88
C GLN A 13 -6.07 -10.10 4.54
N HIS A 14 -6.68 -9.23 3.74
CA HIS A 14 -7.52 -8.15 4.23
C HIS A 14 -9.02 -8.51 4.30
N GLN A 15 -9.41 -9.75 3.96
CA GLN A 15 -10.79 -10.22 3.93
C GLN A 15 -11.69 -9.35 3.02
N LEU A 16 -11.15 -8.96 1.86
CA LEU A 16 -11.81 -8.09 0.89
C LEU A 16 -12.35 -8.90 -0.29
N THR A 17 -13.46 -8.41 -0.86
CA THR A 17 -13.98 -8.92 -2.12
C THR A 17 -13.34 -8.21 -3.31
N GLU A 18 -13.47 -8.78 -4.50
CA GLU A 18 -12.94 -8.18 -5.73
C GLU A 18 -13.52 -6.77 -6.02
N ALA A 19 -14.72 -6.49 -5.53
CA ALA A 19 -15.34 -5.17 -5.64
C ALA A 19 -14.50 -4.07 -4.97
N TYR A 20 -13.66 -4.41 -3.99
CA TYR A 20 -12.70 -3.47 -3.42
C TYR A 20 -11.70 -2.97 -4.47
N LEU A 21 -11.21 -3.84 -5.37
CA LEU A 21 -10.20 -3.46 -6.37
C LEU A 21 -10.74 -2.41 -7.35
N VAL A 22 -12.03 -2.48 -7.68
CA VAL A 22 -12.68 -1.48 -8.56
C VAL A 22 -12.64 -0.10 -7.88
N GLN A 23 -13.02 -0.04 -6.61
CA GLN A 23 -12.97 1.22 -5.85
C GLN A 23 -11.54 1.69 -5.62
N ALA A 24 -10.63 0.78 -5.27
CA ALA A 24 -9.23 1.12 -5.02
C ALA A 24 -8.55 1.66 -6.29
N GLU A 25 -8.85 1.09 -7.46
CA GLU A 25 -8.39 1.63 -8.74
C GLU A 25 -8.97 3.02 -8.99
N GLN A 26 -10.28 3.20 -8.83
CA GLN A 26 -10.93 4.49 -9.05
C GLN A 26 -10.35 5.60 -8.17
N TRP A 27 -10.16 5.32 -6.88
CA TRP A 27 -9.78 6.36 -5.90
C TRP A 27 -8.27 6.50 -5.70
N PHE A 28 -7.48 5.43 -5.91
CA PHE A 28 -6.05 5.44 -5.62
C PHE A 28 -5.15 5.40 -6.86
N ALA A 29 -5.69 5.22 -8.08
CA ALA A 29 -4.88 5.33 -9.29
C ALA A 29 -4.13 6.67 -9.41
N PRO A 30 -4.70 7.84 -9.05
CA PRO A 30 -3.94 9.10 -9.06
C PRO A 30 -2.72 9.05 -8.15
N LEU A 31 -2.85 8.48 -6.95
CA LEU A 31 -1.75 8.35 -5.98
C LEU A 31 -0.66 7.39 -6.48
N VAL A 32 -1.04 6.28 -7.12
CA VAL A 32 -0.08 5.35 -7.74
C VAL A 32 0.69 6.05 -8.85
N ASN A 33 0.01 6.79 -9.73
CA ASN A 33 0.65 7.49 -10.84
C ASN A 33 1.60 8.58 -10.36
N GLU A 34 1.21 9.37 -9.34
CA GLU A 34 2.07 10.38 -8.74
C GLU A 34 3.31 9.74 -8.09
N THR A 35 3.12 8.63 -7.37
CA THR A 35 4.21 7.86 -6.78
C THR A 35 5.24 7.41 -7.84
N LEU A 36 4.76 6.85 -8.95
CA LEU A 36 5.62 6.41 -10.06
C LEU A 36 6.35 7.57 -10.73
N SER A 37 5.67 8.71 -10.89
CA SER A 37 6.25 9.94 -11.45
C SER A 37 7.40 10.46 -10.58
N LEU A 38 7.18 10.55 -9.26
CA LEU A 38 8.19 11.00 -8.29
C LEU A 38 9.41 10.07 -8.25
N LEU A 39 9.20 8.75 -8.29
CA LEU A 39 10.28 7.77 -8.35
C LEU A 39 11.08 7.88 -9.65
N SER A 40 10.40 8.09 -10.78
CA SER A 40 11.05 8.24 -12.09
C SER A 40 11.89 9.52 -12.18
N ALA A 41 11.46 10.59 -11.49
CA ALA A 41 12.20 11.84 -11.44
C ALA A 41 13.48 11.78 -10.57
N ALA A 42 13.55 10.84 -9.62
CA ALA A 42 14.68 10.67 -8.71
C ALA A 42 14.96 9.18 -8.40
N PRO A 43 15.44 8.39 -9.37
CA PRO A 43 15.53 6.92 -9.26
C PRO A 43 16.49 6.44 -8.16
N GLU A 44 17.46 7.27 -7.75
CA GLU A 44 18.40 6.94 -6.67
C GLU A 44 17.87 7.27 -5.27
N LYS A 45 16.68 7.88 -5.16
CA LYS A 45 16.08 8.26 -3.88
C LYS A 45 14.95 7.33 -3.49
N THR A 46 14.95 6.92 -2.24
CA THR A 46 13.80 6.26 -1.62
C THR A 46 12.69 7.29 -1.37
N LEU A 47 11.50 7.05 -1.92
CA LEU A 47 10.32 7.84 -1.62
C LEU A 47 9.68 7.35 -0.30
N VAL A 48 9.40 8.29 0.61
CA VAL A 48 8.69 8.01 1.86
C VAL A 48 7.29 8.59 1.78
N ILE A 49 6.27 7.74 1.92
CA ILE A 49 4.85 8.14 1.88
C ILE A 49 4.25 7.98 3.28
N GLY A 50 3.86 9.10 3.89
CA GLY A 50 3.14 9.09 5.17
C GLY A 50 1.64 8.89 4.97
N ILE A 51 1.04 7.94 5.69
CA ILE A 51 -0.40 7.68 5.66
C ILE A 51 -0.99 7.93 7.05
N ASN A 52 -1.93 8.87 7.16
CA ASN A 52 -2.60 9.25 8.40
C ASN A 52 -4.13 9.13 8.28
N GLY A 53 -4.82 9.05 9.41
CA GLY A 53 -6.27 8.90 9.50
C GLY A 53 -6.75 8.23 10.80
N CYS A 54 -8.04 8.36 11.11
CA CYS A 54 -8.64 7.81 12.34
C CYS A 54 -8.58 6.26 12.40
N GLN A 55 -8.69 5.68 13.59
CA GLN A 55 -8.72 4.23 13.76
C GLN A 55 -9.86 3.62 12.93
N GLY A 56 -9.58 2.51 12.24
CA GLY A 56 -10.56 1.86 11.36
C GLY A 56 -10.73 2.49 9.98
N SER A 57 -10.06 3.62 9.66
CA SER A 57 -10.18 4.27 8.35
C SER A 57 -9.55 3.53 7.16
N GLY A 58 -8.94 2.35 7.38
CA GLY A 58 -8.35 1.54 6.31
C GLY A 58 -6.91 1.92 5.91
N LYS A 59 -6.18 2.72 6.71
CA LYS A 59 -4.78 3.12 6.43
C LYS A 59 -3.87 1.94 6.05
N SER A 60 -3.84 0.88 6.87
CA SER A 60 -2.99 -0.28 6.63
C SER A 60 -3.42 -1.04 5.37
N THR A 61 -4.72 -1.05 5.06
CA THR A 61 -5.25 -1.61 3.81
C THR A 61 -4.78 -0.80 2.60
N LEU A 62 -4.86 0.53 2.66
CA LEU A 62 -4.32 1.41 1.61
C LEU A 62 -2.81 1.23 1.43
N ALA A 63 -2.04 1.21 2.52
CA ALA A 63 -0.61 0.99 2.48
C ALA A 63 -0.25 -0.31 1.76
N ASN A 64 -0.90 -1.41 2.14
CA ASN A 64 -0.69 -2.72 1.50
C ASN A 64 -1.19 -2.76 0.06
N TYR A 65 -2.28 -2.05 -0.28
CA TYR A 65 -2.74 -1.93 -1.67
C TYR A 65 -1.71 -1.21 -2.54
N LEU A 66 -1.16 -0.08 -2.08
CA LEU A 66 -0.11 0.67 -2.77
C LEU A 66 1.11 -0.20 -2.97
N ARG A 67 1.61 -0.84 -1.91
CA ARG A 67 2.75 -1.77 -1.99
C ARG A 67 2.49 -2.89 -2.99
N THR A 68 1.34 -3.54 -2.91
CA THR A 68 0.96 -4.64 -3.82
C THR A 68 0.96 -4.16 -5.27
N THR A 69 0.37 -2.99 -5.53
CA THR A 69 0.32 -2.39 -6.87
C THR A 69 1.72 -2.06 -7.38
N LEU A 70 2.54 -1.39 -6.58
CA LEU A 70 3.90 -0.99 -6.94
C LEU A 70 4.78 -2.21 -7.23
N VAL A 71 4.80 -3.21 -6.34
CA VAL A 71 5.63 -4.41 -6.54
C VAL A 71 5.13 -5.25 -7.69
N LEU A 72 3.84 -5.61 -7.70
CA LEU A 72 3.33 -6.63 -8.61
C LEU A 72 2.97 -6.10 -9.99
N ALA A 73 2.49 -4.86 -10.10
CA ALA A 73 2.08 -4.27 -11.38
C ALA A 73 3.17 -3.40 -12.01
N HIS A 74 4.08 -2.84 -11.20
CA HIS A 74 5.11 -1.90 -11.68
C HIS A 74 6.55 -2.33 -11.38
N ASN A 75 6.76 -3.47 -10.71
CA ASN A 75 8.08 -3.97 -10.35
C ASN A 75 8.93 -2.96 -9.54
N VAL A 76 8.25 -2.18 -8.69
CA VAL A 76 8.87 -1.21 -7.78
C VAL A 76 8.94 -1.82 -6.38
N GLU A 77 10.15 -2.01 -5.86
CA GLU A 77 10.35 -2.49 -4.50
C GLU A 77 9.78 -1.52 -3.47
N SER A 78 8.99 -2.05 -2.54
CA SER A 78 8.37 -1.25 -1.49
C SER A 78 8.11 -2.06 -0.22
N ILE A 79 8.23 -1.36 0.91
CA ILE A 79 7.94 -1.88 2.25
C ILE A 79 6.88 -1.02 2.91
N CYS A 80 6.06 -1.64 3.76
CA CYS A 80 5.11 -0.95 4.62
C CYS A 80 5.58 -1.06 6.06
N VAL A 81 5.50 0.05 6.78
CA VAL A 81 5.94 0.14 8.16
C VAL A 81 4.83 0.83 8.95
N SER A 82 4.35 0.20 10.02
CA SER A 82 3.40 0.83 10.94
C SER A 82 4.14 1.53 12.07
N LEU A 83 3.68 2.71 12.47
CA LEU A 83 4.17 3.34 13.69
C LEU A 83 3.85 2.50 14.93
N ASP A 84 2.76 1.73 14.88
CA ASP A 84 2.36 0.86 15.97
C ASP A 84 3.38 -0.25 16.25
N ASP A 85 4.19 -0.62 15.25
CA ASP A 85 5.24 -1.66 15.37
C ASP A 85 6.44 -1.19 16.21
N PHE A 86 6.57 0.12 16.45
CA PHE A 86 7.66 0.72 17.23
C PHE A 86 7.25 1.17 18.62
N TYR A 87 6.06 0.82 19.10
CA TYR A 87 5.74 1.08 20.50
C TYR A 87 6.67 0.28 21.41
N LEU A 88 7.18 0.97 22.45
CA LEU A 88 7.91 0.34 23.54
C LEU A 88 7.14 -0.86 24.08
N THR A 89 7.86 -1.95 24.33
CA THR A 89 7.28 -3.15 24.92
C THR A 89 6.70 -2.81 26.29
N LYS A 90 5.74 -3.59 26.77
CA LYS A 90 5.14 -3.34 28.10
C LYS A 90 6.17 -3.34 29.24
N ASN A 91 7.34 -3.95 29.05
CA ASN A 91 8.42 -3.99 30.04
C ASN A 91 9.33 -2.75 30.02
N ASP A 92 9.30 -1.97 28.94
CA ASP A 92 10.11 -0.76 28.75
C ASP A 92 9.29 0.54 28.97
N ARG A 93 8.08 0.42 29.53
CA ARG A 93 7.16 1.53 29.85
C ARG A 93 7.21 1.91 31.32
#